data_AF-A0A933W682-F1
#
_entry.id   AF-A0A933W682-F1
#
_cell.length_a   1.000
_cell.length_b   1.000
_cell.length_c   1.000
_cell.angle_alpha   90.00
_cell.angle_beta   90.00
_cell.angle_gamma   90.00
#
_symmetry.space_group_name_H-M   'P 1'
#
loop_
_entity.id
_entity.type
_entity.pdbx_description
1 polymer ?
#
loop_
_entity_poly.entity_id
_entity_poly.type
_entity_poly.pdbx_seq_one_letter_code
_entity_poly.pdbx_strand_id
1 'polypeptide(L)'
;MLRILRQIFRTGIVTEPLPPEEEAKIELVGARLEESVKRVFAGSLTIRQVDAGSCNACELEIHALNNSIYNCERFGITFTASPRFADMLLVTGPVSVNMAIALKRTYDAMPPPKLVVAVGDCGYNGGIFGKSYASLGGVANVIPVDAYIHGCPPSPSVLLSGILEAVGARRLSIGK
;
A
#
# COMPACT_ATOMS: atom_id res chain seq x y z
N MET A 1 2.90 20.77 -32.40
CA MET A 1 3.39 19.38 -32.51
C MET A 1 4.90 19.26 -32.69
N LEU A 2 5.53 19.87 -33.72
CA LEU A 2 6.98 19.75 -33.98
C LEU A 2 7.89 20.09 -32.78
N ARG A 3 7.51 21.10 -31.97
CA ARG A 3 8.26 21.51 -30.77
C ARG A 3 8.25 20.45 -29.66
N ILE A 4 7.13 19.74 -29.49
CA ILE A 4 7.00 18.63 -28.51
C ILE A 4 7.81 17.43 -28.99
N LEU A 5 7.69 17.05 -30.27
CA LEU A 5 8.48 15.95 -30.84
C LEU A 5 9.98 16.22 -30.71
N ARG A 6 10.44 17.43 -31.06
CA ARG A 6 11.84 17.83 -30.91
C ARG A 6 12.30 17.79 -29.45
N GLN A 7 11.43 18.10 -28.49
CA GLN A 7 11.72 18.01 -27.07
C GLN A 7 11.80 16.55 -26.61
N ILE A 8 10.88 15.68 -27.02
CA ILE A 8 10.91 14.24 -26.73
C ILE A 8 12.21 13.62 -27.26
N PHE A 9 12.57 13.87 -28.52
CA PHE A 9 13.81 13.35 -29.10
C PHE A 9 15.07 13.90 -28.43
N ARG A 10 15.05 15.15 -27.98
CA ARG A 10 16.20 15.78 -27.30
C ARG A 10 16.35 15.28 -25.87
N THR A 11 15.24 15.08 -25.15
CA THR A 11 15.23 14.71 -23.74
C THR A 11 15.41 13.19 -23.56
N GLY A 12 14.95 12.38 -24.50
CA GLY A 12 15.05 10.92 -24.43
C GLY A 12 14.23 10.32 -23.29
N ILE A 13 14.48 9.04 -22.98
CA ILE A 13 13.92 8.36 -21.82
C ILE A 13 14.71 8.83 -20.59
N VAL A 14 14.04 9.55 -19.69
CA VAL A 14 14.66 10.10 -18.47
C VAL A 14 14.58 9.09 -17.31
N THR A 15 13.69 8.11 -17.39
CA THR A 15 13.50 7.11 -16.34
C THR A 15 14.66 6.13 -16.34
N GLU A 16 15.24 5.92 -15.17
CA GLU A 16 16.25 4.88 -14.96
C GLU A 16 15.59 3.49 -14.93
N PRO A 17 16.18 2.48 -15.57
CA PRO A 17 15.69 1.11 -15.46
C PRO A 17 15.95 0.57 -14.04
N LEU A 18 15.05 -0.31 -13.57
CA LEU A 18 15.28 -1.05 -12.33
C LEU A 18 16.53 -1.94 -12.44
N PRO A 19 17.22 -2.22 -11.32
CA PRO A 19 18.21 -3.28 -11.29
C PRO A 19 17.57 -4.61 -11.75
N PRO A 20 18.23 -5.39 -12.62
CA PRO A 20 17.63 -6.60 -13.21
C PRO A 20 17.12 -7.62 -12.19
N GLU A 21 17.80 -7.74 -11.05
CA GLU A 21 17.39 -8.62 -9.96
C GLU A 21 16.08 -8.16 -9.29
N GLU A 22 15.86 -6.85 -9.24
CA GLU A 22 14.69 -6.26 -8.60
C GLU A 22 13.48 -6.33 -9.53
N GLU A 23 13.69 -6.10 -10.83
CA GLU A 23 12.68 -6.29 -11.88
C GLU A 23 12.15 -7.72 -11.89
N ALA A 24 13.03 -8.73 -11.90
CA ALA A 24 12.63 -10.14 -11.87
C ALA A 24 11.82 -10.51 -10.61
N LYS A 25 12.18 -9.94 -9.45
CA LYS A 25 11.42 -10.12 -8.20
C LYS A 25 10.03 -9.51 -8.30
N ILE A 26 9.92 -8.29 -8.81
CA ILE A 26 8.64 -7.59 -8.99
C ILE A 26 7.74 -8.35 -9.97
N GLU A 27 8.28 -8.89 -11.07
CA GLU A 27 7.50 -9.70 -12.01
C GLU A 27 6.97 -10.99 -11.38
N LEU A 28 7.82 -11.73 -10.65
CA LEU A 28 7.41 -12.95 -9.97
C LEU A 28 6.32 -12.68 -8.93
N VAL A 29 6.51 -11.67 -8.08
CA VAL A 29 5.54 -11.27 -7.05
C VAL A 29 4.27 -10.76 -7.70
N GLY A 30 4.39 -9.96 -8.75
CA GLY A 30 3.28 -9.39 -9.50
C GLY A 30 2.36 -10.43 -10.15
N ALA A 31 2.94 -11.45 -10.80
CA ALA A 31 2.16 -12.54 -11.39
C ALA A 31 1.35 -13.32 -10.34
N ARG A 32 1.95 -13.58 -9.18
CA ARG A 32 1.26 -14.24 -8.04
C ARG A 32 0.18 -13.34 -7.43
N LEU A 33 0.43 -12.04 -7.40
CA LEU A 33 -0.49 -11.03 -6.88
C LEU A 33 -1.72 -10.92 -7.76
N GLU A 34 -1.52 -10.84 -9.07
CA GLU A 34 -2.61 -10.84 -10.06
C GLU A 34 -3.48 -12.11 -9.95
N GLU A 35 -2.88 -13.30 -9.82
CA GLU A 35 -3.62 -14.55 -9.62
C GLU A 35 -4.46 -14.51 -8.34
N SER A 36 -3.92 -13.95 -7.26
CA SER A 36 -4.58 -13.84 -5.97
C SER A 36 -5.73 -12.83 -6.01
N VAL A 37 -5.50 -11.65 -6.61
CA VAL A 37 -6.52 -10.60 -6.79
C VAL A 37 -7.65 -11.07 -7.71
N LYS A 38 -7.34 -11.78 -8.81
CA LYS A 38 -8.33 -12.43 -9.69
C LYS A 38 -9.29 -13.34 -8.94
N ARG A 39 -8.79 -14.05 -7.94
CA ARG A 39 -9.58 -15.05 -7.20
C ARG A 39 -10.37 -14.46 -6.04
N VAL A 40 -9.81 -13.49 -5.32
CA VAL A 40 -10.45 -12.91 -4.14
C VAL A 40 -11.36 -11.73 -4.48
N PHE A 41 -10.94 -10.90 -5.44
CA PHE A 41 -11.61 -9.64 -5.79
C PHE A 41 -11.96 -9.58 -7.28
N ALA A 42 -12.15 -10.73 -7.93
CA ALA A 42 -12.48 -10.83 -9.35
C ALA A 42 -11.51 -10.09 -10.30
N GLY A 43 -10.29 -9.78 -9.85
CA GLY A 43 -9.23 -9.18 -10.68
C GLY A 43 -8.99 -7.70 -10.41
N SER A 44 -9.68 -7.11 -9.43
CA SER A 44 -9.49 -5.71 -9.06
C SER A 44 -9.40 -5.55 -7.55
N LEU A 45 -8.24 -5.15 -7.05
CA LEU A 45 -8.04 -4.75 -5.66
C LEU A 45 -7.98 -3.22 -5.60
N THR A 46 -8.96 -2.61 -4.94
CA THR A 46 -8.98 -1.17 -4.74
C THR A 46 -8.47 -0.81 -3.35
N ILE A 47 -7.38 -0.05 -3.29
CA ILE A 47 -6.70 0.31 -2.06
C ILE A 47 -7.00 1.76 -1.68
N ARG A 48 -7.32 2.00 -0.41
CA ARG A 48 -7.28 3.33 0.19
C ARG A 48 -6.09 3.41 1.14
N GLN A 49 -5.16 4.33 0.88
CA GLN A 49 -4.08 4.65 1.82
C GLN A 49 -4.54 5.74 2.81
N VAL A 50 -4.26 5.57 4.10
CA VAL A 50 -4.53 6.58 5.14
C VAL A 50 -3.25 6.82 5.92
N ASP A 51 -2.81 8.07 5.89
CA ASP A 51 -1.80 8.58 6.80
C ASP A 51 -2.44 8.86 8.16
N ALA A 52 -1.98 8.16 9.21
CA ALA A 52 -2.47 8.33 10.58
C ALA A 52 -1.54 9.20 11.47
N GLY A 53 -0.47 9.77 10.93
CA GLY A 53 0.54 10.53 11.67
C GLY A 53 1.99 10.24 11.23
N SER A 54 2.17 9.84 9.97
CA SER A 54 3.44 9.46 9.35
C SER A 54 4.36 10.66 9.09
N CYS A 55 5.63 10.36 8.83
CA CYS A 55 6.64 11.32 8.38
C CYS A 55 6.73 11.45 6.85
N ASN A 56 5.72 10.96 6.10
CA ASN A 56 5.66 10.87 4.64
C ASN A 56 6.62 9.86 3.96
N ALA A 57 7.49 9.18 4.72
CA ALA A 57 8.45 8.25 4.11
C ALA A 57 7.76 7.01 3.49
N CYS A 58 6.83 6.38 4.20
CA CYS A 58 6.10 5.22 3.65
C CYS A 58 5.17 5.63 2.50
N GLU A 59 4.62 6.85 2.57
CA GLU A 59 3.75 7.42 1.55
C GLU A 59 4.47 7.63 0.23
N LEU A 60 5.74 8.04 0.25
CA LEU A 60 6.56 8.17 -0.95
C LEU A 60 6.79 6.81 -1.63
N GLU A 61 7.04 5.76 -0.86
CA GLU A 61 7.19 4.40 -1.40
C GLU A 61 5.87 3.84 -1.93
N ILE A 62 4.76 4.10 -1.24
CA ILE A 62 3.42 3.75 -1.73
C ILE A 62 3.08 4.52 -3.01
N HIS A 63 3.44 5.80 -3.08
CA HIS A 63 3.27 6.61 -4.29
C HIS A 63 4.13 6.08 -5.44
N ALA A 64 5.34 5.59 -5.15
CA ALA A 64 6.22 4.98 -6.14
C ALA A 64 5.58 3.76 -6.81
N LEU A 65 4.71 3.00 -6.12
CA LEU A 65 3.99 1.86 -6.74
C LEU A 65 3.19 2.25 -7.99
N ASN A 66 2.70 3.49 -8.07
CA ASN A 66 1.91 4.00 -9.20
C ASN A 66 2.75 4.59 -10.33
N ASN A 67 4.07 4.66 -10.19
CA ASN A 67 4.93 5.17 -11.25
C ASN A 67 5.11 4.13 -12.37
N SER A 68 5.71 4.54 -13.48
CA SER A 68 5.99 3.66 -14.62
C SER A 68 7.00 2.55 -14.34
N ILE A 69 7.78 2.68 -13.26
CA ILE A 69 8.83 1.74 -12.88
C ILE A 69 8.21 0.50 -12.23
N TYR A 70 7.30 0.68 -11.27
CA TYR A 70 6.65 -0.42 -10.55
C TYR A 70 5.28 -0.81 -11.12
N ASN A 71 4.57 0.18 -11.69
CA ASN A 71 3.31 0.04 -12.42
C ASN A 71 2.35 -1.01 -11.80
N CYS A 72 1.94 -0.81 -10.55
CA CYS A 72 1.13 -1.81 -9.83
C CYS A 72 -0.25 -2.03 -10.46
N GLU A 73 -0.76 -1.08 -11.25
CA GLU A 73 -2.04 -1.19 -11.97
C GLU A 73 -2.10 -2.41 -12.89
N ARG A 74 -0.97 -2.83 -13.46
CA ARG A 74 -0.90 -4.04 -14.31
C ARG A 74 -1.28 -5.33 -13.55
N PHE A 75 -1.18 -5.32 -12.22
CA PHE A 75 -1.52 -6.45 -11.36
C PHE A 75 -2.97 -6.38 -10.82
N GLY A 76 -3.78 -5.43 -11.33
CA GLY A 76 -5.15 -5.22 -10.88
C GLY A 76 -5.26 -4.41 -9.59
N ILE A 77 -4.21 -3.66 -9.20
CA ILE A 77 -4.20 -2.83 -8.01
C ILE A 77 -4.42 -1.37 -8.38
N THR A 78 -5.43 -0.75 -7.78
CA THR A 78 -5.71 0.68 -7.99
C THR A 78 -5.85 1.40 -6.67
N PHE A 79 -5.54 2.69 -6.64
CA PHE A 79 -5.72 3.54 -5.46
C PHE A 79 -6.96 4.42 -5.61
N THR A 80 -7.81 4.43 -4.59
CA THR A 80 -9.00 5.29 -4.53
C THR A 80 -8.87 6.35 -3.46
N ALA A 81 -9.49 7.52 -3.69
CA ALA A 81 -9.62 8.56 -2.68
C ALA A 81 -10.74 8.25 -1.66
N SER A 82 -11.75 7.47 -2.07
CA SER A 82 -12.94 7.21 -1.25
C SER A 82 -12.85 5.84 -0.56
N PRO A 83 -12.95 5.77 0.77
CA PRO A 83 -12.98 4.48 1.47
C PRO A 83 -14.20 3.62 1.10
N ARG A 84 -15.27 4.23 0.58
CA ARG A 84 -16.49 3.49 0.19
C ARG A 84 -16.27 2.56 -1.01
N PHE A 85 -15.21 2.78 -1.78
CA PHE A 85 -14.85 1.95 -2.93
C PHE A 85 -13.62 1.07 -2.64
N ALA A 86 -13.11 1.06 -1.40
CA ALA A 86 -11.88 0.38 -1.06
C ALA A 86 -12.13 -1.01 -0.48
N ASP A 87 -11.38 -1.98 -0.97
CA ASP A 87 -11.34 -3.36 -0.49
C ASP A 87 -10.22 -3.55 0.54
N MET A 88 -9.16 -2.75 0.46
CA MET A 88 -8.03 -2.75 1.38
C MET A 88 -7.71 -1.35 1.89
N LEU A 89 -7.46 -1.25 3.19
CA LEU A 89 -6.97 -0.06 3.86
C LEU A 89 -5.48 -0.23 4.16
N LEU A 90 -4.62 0.53 3.49
CA LEU A 90 -3.22 0.65 3.87
C LEU A 90 -3.08 1.80 4.86
N VAL A 91 -2.58 1.54 6.05
CA VAL A 91 -2.44 2.56 7.10
C VAL A 91 -0.98 2.75 7.46
N THR A 92 -0.53 4.00 7.47
CA THR A 92 0.85 4.38 7.72
C THR A 92 0.97 5.30 8.94
N GLY A 93 2.16 5.29 9.55
CA GLY A 93 2.52 6.15 10.68
C GLY A 93 2.07 5.64 12.06
N PRO A 94 2.64 6.20 13.14
CA PRO A 94 2.12 6.00 14.48
C PRO A 94 0.78 6.75 14.57
N VAL A 95 -0.29 6.09 15.02
CA VAL A 95 -1.62 6.71 15.01
C VAL A 95 -1.64 7.88 15.98
N SER A 96 -1.64 9.10 15.46
CA SER A 96 -1.75 10.31 16.27
C SER A 96 -3.12 10.37 16.95
N VAL A 97 -3.18 10.97 18.14
CA VAL A 97 -4.44 11.11 18.90
C VAL A 97 -5.51 11.82 18.07
N ASN A 98 -5.10 12.84 17.29
CA ASN A 98 -6.00 13.61 16.43
C ASN A 98 -6.51 12.80 15.23
N MET A 99 -5.74 11.84 14.72
CA MET A 99 -6.15 11.01 13.59
C MET A 99 -6.97 9.78 13.98
N ALA A 100 -7.01 9.40 15.26
CA ALA A 100 -7.70 8.20 15.71
C ALA A 100 -9.17 8.13 15.26
N ILE A 101 -9.92 9.23 15.41
CA ILE A 101 -11.33 9.31 15.03
C ILE A 101 -11.48 9.22 13.51
N ALA A 102 -10.63 9.93 12.75
CA ALA A 102 -10.68 9.94 11.30
C ALA A 102 -10.36 8.54 10.72
N LEU A 103 -9.34 7.88 11.27
CA LEU A 103 -8.96 6.52 10.90
C LEU A 103 -10.10 5.53 11.16
N LYS A 104 -10.69 5.58 12.36
CA LYS A 104 -11.82 4.71 12.72
C LYS A 104 -13.02 4.90 11.81
N ARG A 105 -13.42 6.14 11.55
CA ARG A 105 -14.52 6.46 10.61
C ARG A 105 -14.24 6.00 9.19
N THR A 106 -12.99 6.07 8.76
CA THR A 106 -12.58 5.59 7.43
C THR A 106 -12.74 4.08 7.33
N TYR A 107 -12.25 3.35 8.34
CA TYR A 107 -12.45 1.89 8.43
C TYR A 107 -13.93 1.52 8.47
N ASP A 108 -14.74 2.21 9.28
CA ASP A 108 -16.17 1.91 9.41
C ASP A 108 -16.95 2.19 8.12
N ALA A 109 -16.50 3.17 7.30
CA ALA A 109 -17.12 3.52 6.02
C ALA A 109 -16.81 2.53 4.88
N MET A 110 -15.83 1.65 5.03
CA MET A 110 -15.51 0.63 4.02
C MET A 110 -16.53 -0.52 4.03
N PRO A 111 -17.02 -0.96 2.85
CA PRO A 111 -17.89 -2.12 2.74
C PRO A 111 -17.14 -3.43 3.06
N PRO A 112 -17.83 -4.47 3.55
CA PRO A 112 -17.28 -5.82 3.56
C PRO A 112 -17.29 -6.42 2.14
N PRO A 113 -16.31 -7.25 1.74
CA PRO A 113 -15.12 -7.69 2.49
C PRO A 113 -13.99 -6.65 2.48
N LYS A 114 -13.56 -6.19 3.67
CA LYS A 114 -12.43 -5.24 3.84
C LYS A 114 -11.22 -5.87 4.51
N LEU A 115 -10.02 -5.45 4.11
CA LEU A 115 -8.73 -5.85 4.70
C LEU A 115 -8.00 -4.61 5.24
N VAL A 116 -7.32 -4.72 6.38
CA VAL A 116 -6.50 -3.65 6.96
C VAL A 116 -5.06 -4.11 7.05
N VAL A 117 -4.17 -3.35 6.41
CA VAL A 117 -2.74 -3.62 6.41
C VAL A 117 -2.01 -2.42 6.99
N ALA A 118 -1.29 -2.63 8.08
CA ALA A 118 -0.45 -1.59 8.68
C ALA A 118 0.94 -1.63 8.04
N VAL A 119 1.40 -0.46 7.57
CA VAL A 119 2.62 -0.31 6.79
C VAL A 119 3.67 0.46 7.59
N GLY A 120 4.87 -0.11 7.59
CA GLY A 120 6.04 0.39 8.28
C GLY A 120 6.03 0.08 9.78
N ASP A 121 7.20 0.18 10.39
CA ASP A 121 7.38 -0.15 11.82
C ASP A 121 6.57 0.79 12.71
N CYS A 122 6.43 2.04 12.30
CA CYS A 122 5.51 3.00 12.89
C CYS A 122 4.05 2.53 12.92
N GLY A 123 3.55 1.94 11.82
CA GLY A 123 2.20 1.39 11.75
C GLY A 123 2.03 0.12 12.60
N TYR A 124 3.08 -0.70 12.74
CA TYR A 124 3.07 -1.91 13.55
C TYR A 124 3.05 -1.63 15.05
N ASN A 125 4.06 -0.94 15.58
CA ASN A 125 4.26 -0.78 17.02
C ASN A 125 4.44 0.68 17.48
N GLY A 126 4.30 1.66 16.57
CA GLY A 126 4.59 3.07 16.84
C GLY A 126 6.02 3.48 16.51
N GLY A 127 6.88 2.53 16.10
CA GLY A 127 8.25 2.78 15.68
C GLY A 127 9.06 3.52 16.74
N ILE A 128 9.85 4.51 16.31
CA ILE A 128 10.63 5.36 17.20
C ILE A 128 9.76 6.24 18.13
N PHE A 129 8.52 6.53 17.74
CA PHE A 129 7.63 7.43 18.49
C PHE A 129 6.89 6.73 19.63
N GLY A 130 6.64 5.43 19.51
CA GLY A 130 5.92 4.63 20.50
C GLY A 130 4.55 5.22 20.89
N LYS A 131 4.12 4.95 22.12
CA LYS A 131 2.94 5.56 22.74
C LYS A 131 3.35 6.78 23.54
N SER A 132 2.66 7.91 23.33
CA SER A 132 2.94 9.18 24.01
C SER A 132 1.66 10.01 24.15
N TYR A 133 1.77 11.24 24.67
CA TYR A 133 0.64 12.16 24.74
C TYR A 133 0.05 12.53 23.35
N ALA A 134 0.85 12.38 22.29
CA ALA A 134 0.47 12.74 20.92
C ALA A 134 0.21 11.50 20.03
N SER A 135 0.65 10.31 20.44
CA SER A 135 0.60 9.08 19.66
C SER A 135 -0.02 7.93 20.45
N LEU A 136 -1.01 7.26 19.83
CA LEU A 136 -1.61 6.03 20.32
C LEU A 136 -0.78 4.78 19.98
N GLY A 137 0.37 4.95 19.31
CA GLY A 137 1.26 3.87 18.90
C GLY A 137 0.81 3.20 17.59
N GLY A 138 0.96 1.88 17.51
CA GLY A 138 0.59 1.12 16.32
C GLY A 138 -0.91 1.14 15.99
N VAL A 139 -1.24 0.86 14.73
CA VAL A 139 -2.59 0.92 14.15
C VAL A 139 -3.58 0.00 14.86
N ALA A 140 -3.11 -1.16 15.33
CA ALA A 140 -3.91 -2.15 16.06
C ALA A 140 -4.54 -1.63 17.36
N ASN A 141 -4.04 -0.51 17.89
CA ASN A 141 -4.65 0.12 19.07
C ASN A 141 -5.97 0.85 18.76
N VAL A 142 -6.29 1.11 17.48
CA VAL A 142 -7.46 1.90 17.06
C VAL A 142 -8.42 1.10 16.17
N ILE A 143 -7.90 0.30 15.24
CA ILE A 143 -8.69 -0.54 14.33
C ILE A 143 -8.09 -1.95 14.24
N PRO A 144 -8.90 -2.99 13.90
CA PRO A 144 -8.35 -4.33 13.69
C PRO A 144 -7.41 -4.32 12.48
N VAL A 145 -6.26 -4.99 12.62
CA VAL A 145 -5.25 -5.12 11.57
C VAL A 145 -5.14 -6.59 11.19
N ASP A 146 -5.20 -6.86 9.88
CA ASP A 146 -5.13 -8.22 9.33
C ASP A 146 -3.69 -8.63 8.99
N ALA A 147 -2.85 -7.69 8.55
CA ALA A 147 -1.46 -7.94 8.19
C ALA A 147 -0.55 -6.73 8.44
N TYR A 148 0.75 -6.98 8.54
CA TYR A 148 1.79 -5.97 8.74
C TYR A 148 2.83 -6.06 7.64
N ILE A 149 3.25 -4.89 7.11
CA ILE A 149 4.40 -4.79 6.21
C ILE A 149 5.50 -4.03 6.95
N HIS A 150 6.57 -4.72 7.33
CA HIS A 150 7.67 -4.14 8.10
C HIS A 150 8.64 -3.32 7.24
N GLY A 151 9.24 -2.28 7.83
CA GLY A 151 10.22 -1.39 7.17
C GLY A 151 10.15 0.07 7.62
N CYS A 152 11.18 0.86 7.32
CA CYS A 152 11.27 2.27 7.69
C CYS A 152 12.03 3.14 6.65
N PRO A 153 11.46 3.43 5.46
CA PRO A 153 10.23 2.84 4.92
C PRO A 153 10.49 1.48 4.23
N PRO A 154 9.47 0.62 4.08
CA PRO A 154 9.58 -0.57 3.23
C PRO A 154 9.74 -0.18 1.76
N SER A 155 10.64 -0.85 1.03
CA SER A 155 10.81 -0.62 -0.41
C SER A 155 9.54 -0.99 -1.20
N PRO A 156 9.35 -0.51 -2.43
CA PRO A 156 8.14 -0.80 -3.21
C PRO A 156 8.00 -2.28 -3.55
N SER A 157 9.11 -2.99 -3.74
CA SER A 157 9.14 -4.45 -3.92
C SER A 157 8.65 -5.20 -2.67
N VAL A 158 9.02 -4.73 -1.48
CA VAL A 158 8.53 -5.27 -0.19
C VAL A 158 7.05 -4.94 0.01
N LEU A 159 6.60 -3.75 -0.37
CA LEU A 159 5.18 -3.37 -0.32
C LEU A 159 4.32 -4.31 -1.19
N LEU A 160 4.72 -4.56 -2.44
CA LEU A 160 4.00 -5.49 -3.33
C LEU A 160 3.96 -6.91 -2.76
N SER A 161 5.07 -7.38 -2.19
CA SER A 161 5.15 -8.71 -1.57
C SER A 161 4.25 -8.82 -0.34
N GLY A 162 4.24 -7.80 0.51
CA GLY A 162 3.37 -7.75 1.68
C GLY A 162 1.89 -7.65 1.32
N ILE A 163 1.53 -6.91 0.27
CA ILE A 163 0.16 -6.87 -0.26
C ILE A 163 -0.25 -8.25 -0.77
N LEU A 164 0.63 -8.95 -1.51
CA LEU A 164 0.39 -10.33 -1.97
C LEU A 164 0.12 -11.28 -0.80
N GLU A 165 0.95 -11.25 0.23
CA GLU A 165 0.78 -12.09 1.42
C GLU A 165 -0.52 -11.78 2.15
N ALA A 166 -0.88 -10.51 2.30
CA ALA A 166 -2.11 -10.08 2.96
C ALA A 166 -3.37 -10.56 2.20
N VAL A 167 -3.36 -10.45 0.86
CA VAL A 167 -4.45 -10.99 0.02
C VAL A 167 -4.47 -12.53 0.08
N GLY A 168 -3.30 -13.16 0.04
CA GLY A 168 -3.14 -14.62 0.09
C GLY A 168 -3.58 -15.24 1.42
N ALA A 169 -3.31 -14.60 2.56
CA ALA A 169 -3.70 -15.09 3.88
C ALA A 169 -5.23 -15.17 4.06
N ARG A 170 -5.97 -14.22 3.47
CA ARG A 170 -7.45 -14.24 3.46
C ARG A 170 -8.03 -15.46 2.73
N ARG A 171 -7.27 -16.06 1.80
CA ARG A 171 -7.67 -17.31 1.14
C ARG A 171 -7.88 -18.46 2.13
N LEU A 172 -7.05 -18.53 3.18
CA LEU A 172 -7.11 -19.60 4.19
C LEU A 172 -8.27 -19.44 5.17
N SER A 173 -8.82 -18.22 5.34
CA SER A 173 -9.93 -17.97 6.24
C SER A 173 -11.31 -18.13 5.60
N ILE A 174 -11.45 -17.96 4.27
CA ILE A 174 -12.71 -18.14 3.54
C ILE A 174 -12.94 -19.61 3.11
N GLY A 175 -11.89 -20.42 3.02
CA GLY A 175 -11.96 -21.84 2.63
C GLY A 175 -12.27 -22.83 3.77
N LYS A 176 -12.77 -22.36 4.92
CA LYS A 176 -13.24 -23.19 6.04
C LYS A 176 -14.74 -23.03 6.24
#